data_AF-A0A447X5D9-F1
#
_entry.id   AF-A0A447X5D9-F1
#
_cell.length_a   1.000
_cell.length_b   1.000
_cell.length_c   1.000
_cell.angle_alpha   90.00
_cell.angle_beta   90.00
_cell.angle_gamma   90.00
#
_symmetry.space_group_name_H-M   'P 1'
#
loop_
_entity.id
_entity.type
_entity.pdbx_description
1 polymer ?
#
loop_
_entity_poly.entity_id
_entity_poly.type
_entity_poly.pdbx_seq_one_letter_code
_entity_poly.pdbx_strand_id
1 'polypeptide(L)' 'MFTDTINKCAANAARIARLSANNPLGFWVSSAMAGRMWVLGSS' A
#
# COMPACT_ATOMS: atom_id res chain seq x y z
N MET A 1 0.09 8.75 -20.75
CA MET A 1 1.24 7.96 -21.25
C MET A 1 1.54 6.88 -20.21
N PHE A 2 1.87 5.64 -20.59
CA PHE A 2 2.13 4.57 -19.61
C PHE A 2 3.30 4.88 -18.66
N THR A 3 4.27 5.68 -19.12
CA THR A 3 5.44 6.07 -18.33
C THR A 3 5.06 6.85 -17.06
N ASP A 4 4.07 7.76 -17.13
CA ASP A 4 3.61 8.51 -15.96
C ASP A 4 2.98 7.60 -14.91
N THR A 5 2.20 6.62 -15.36
CA THR A 5 1.58 5.62 -14.49
C THR A 5 2.65 4.71 -13.87
N ILE A 6 3.64 4.26 -14.66
CA ILE A 6 4.77 3.47 -14.17
C ILE A 6 5.57 4.25 -13.12
N ASN A 7 5.85 5.53 -13.37
CA ASN A 7 6.57 6.39 -12.43
C ASN A 7 5.80 6.58 -11.13
N LYS A 8 4.46 6.72 -11.18
CA LYS A 8 3.61 6.75 -9.98
C LYS A 8 3.65 5.44 -9.21
N CYS A 9 3.62 4.30 -9.89
CA CYS A 9 3.74 2.99 -9.25
C CYS A 9 5.11 2.80 -8.60
N ALA A 10 6.19 3.18 -9.28
CA ALA A 10 7.55 3.13 -8.75
C ALA A 10 7.70 4.03 -7.50
N ALA A 11 7.17 5.25 -7.54
CA ALA A 11 7.17 6.16 -6.39
C ALA A 11 6.38 5.59 -5.19
N ASN A 12 5.23 4.98 -5.46
CA ASN A 12 4.43 4.33 -4.41
C ASN A 12 5.14 3.08 -3.83
N ALA A 13 5.80 2.28 -4.67
CA ALA A 13 6.57 1.12 -4.22
C ALA A 13 7.69 1.54 -3.25
N ALA A 14 8.44 2.59 -3.59
CA ALA A 14 9.44 3.17 -2.70
C ALA A 14 8.85 3.67 -1.38
N ARG A 15 7.64 4.25 -1.41
CA ARG A 15 6.92 4.69 -0.22
C ARG A 15 6.51 3.52 0.67
N ILE A 16 6.02 2.42 0.09
CA ILE A 16 5.66 1.20 0.82
C ILE A 16 6.89 0.59 1.49
N ALA A 17 8.03 0.51 0.79
CA ALA A 17 9.28 0.02 1.35
C ALA A 17 9.74 0.86 2.56
N ARG A 18 9.65 2.19 2.45
CA ARG A 18 9.95 3.10 3.57
C ARG A 18 8.97 2.97 4.71
N LEU A 19 7.67 2.77 4.43
CA LEU A 19 6.65 2.58 5.46
C LEU A 19 6.92 1.31 6.27
N SER A 20 7.28 0.22 5.60
CA SER A 20 7.67 -1.04 6.25
C SER A 20 8.89 -0.87 7.16
N ALA A 21 9.93 -0.17 6.68
CA ALA A 21 11.17 0.01 7.44
C ALA A 21 11.06 1.02 8.60
N ASN A 22 10.36 2.14 8.41
CA ASN A 22 10.32 3.24 9.38
C ASN A 22 9.09 3.20 10.31
N ASN A 23 8.03 2.50 9.92
CA ASN A 23 6.81 2.40 10.73
C ASN A 23 6.15 1.01 10.58
N PRO A 24 6.74 -0.03 11.20
CA PRO A 24 6.27 -1.40 11.04
C PRO A 24 4.84 -1.60 11.54
N LEU A 25 4.44 -0.93 12.63
CA LEU A 25 3.06 -0.99 13.14
C LEU A 25 2.05 -0.41 12.12
N GLY A 26 2.35 0.75 11.54
CA GLY A 26 1.51 1.38 10.51
C GLY A 26 1.40 0.53 9.24
N PHE A 27 2.47 -0.19 8.87
CA PHE A 27 2.45 -1.15 7.77
C PHE A 27 1.49 -2.33 8.04
N TRP A 28 1.57 -2.96 9.21
CA TRP A 28 0.70 -4.08 9.58
C TRP A 28 -0.76 -3.66 9.73
N VAL A 29 -1.03 -2.52 10.37
CA VAL A 29 -2.39 -1.99 10.53
C VAL A 29 -3.01 -1.65 9.17
N SER A 30 -2.25 -1.01 8.28
CA SER A 30 -2.70 -0.72 6.92
C SER A 30 -2.98 -1.99 6.12
N SER A 31 -2.16 -3.02 6.30
CA SER A 31 -2.36 -4.34 5.66
C SER A 31 -3.61 -5.04 6.19
N ALA A 32 -3.86 -5.00 7.50
CA ALA A 32 -5.06 -5.57 8.11
C ALA A 32 -6.34 -4.82 7.71
N MET A 33 -6.29 -3.48 7.60
CA MET A 33 -7.43 -2.67 7.14
C MET A 33 -7.77 -2.95 5.67
N ALA A 34 -6.77 -3.12 4.81
CA ALA A 34 -7.00 -3.51 3.41
C ALA A 34 -7.73 -4.85 3.33
N GLY A 35 -7.33 -5.85 4.12
CA GLY A 35 -8.02 -7.14 4.20
C GLY A 35 -9.47 -7.01 4.69
N ARG A 36 -9.71 -6.19 5.73
CA ARG A 36 -11.08 -5.95 6.23
C ARG A 36 -11.97 -5.25 5.20
N MET A 37 -11.45 -4.26 4.47
CA MET A 37 -12.20 -3.53 3.43
C MET A 37 -12.64 -4.49 2.32
N TRP A 38 -11.76 -5.40 1.89
CA TRP A 38 -12.08 -6.43 0.90
C TRP A 38 -13.20 -7.37 1.38
N VAL A 39 -13.13 -7.84 2.63
CA VAL A 39 -14.16 -8.72 3.20
C VAL A 39 -15.50 -7.99 3.35
N LEU A 40 -15.49 -6.74 3.83
CA LEU A 40 -16.69 -5.95 3.99
C LEU A 40 -17.37 -5.63 2.66
N GLY A 41 -16.60 -5.42 1.60
CA GLY A 41 -17.12 -5.17 0.24
C GLY A 41 -17.52 -6.42 -0.53
N SER A 42 -17.20 -7.62 -0.02
CA SER A 42 -17.52 -8.91 -0.65
C SER A 42 -18.68 -9.65 0.02
N SER A 43 -19.36 -9.03 1.00
CA SER A 43 -20.47 -9.60 1.79
C SER A 43 -21.82 -8.99 1.43
#